data_AF-A0AA35RYU4-F1
#
_entry.id   AF-A0AA35RYU4-F1
#
_cell.length_a   1.000
_cell.length_b   1.000
_cell.length_c   1.000
_cell.angle_alpha   90.00
_cell.angle_beta   90.00
_cell.angle_gamma   90.00
#
_symmetry.space_group_name_H-M   'P 1'
#
loop_
_entity.id
_entity.type
_entity.pdbx_description
1 polymer ?
#
loop_
_entity_poly.entity_id
_entity_poly.type
_entity_poly.pdbx_seq_one_letter_code
_entity_poly.pdbx_strand_id
1 'polypeptide(L)'
;PYLSSASLAPSVAARIEGREIELSRIETAFAELQQKYDFVIVEGVGGIAVPIRDDFLVVQLIQQLQLPILIVATAGLGTLNHTLLTVAFAQQFNIQIAGIVLNGLRSESAGLAEATNPVEIEKLTGIPVIGVVPYQKQLDTPYPDVTFLAEFTNQHVAWRKLGIP
;
A
#
# COMPACT_ATOMS: atom_id res chain seq x y z
N PRO A 1 -4.47 -16.94 -5.51
CA PRO A 1 -3.35 -16.37 -4.72
C PRO A 1 -2.24 -17.41 -4.52
N TYR A 2 -1.02 -16.96 -4.20
CA TYR A 2 0.14 -17.81 -3.92
C TYR A 2 0.67 -17.51 -2.52
N LEU A 3 1.23 -18.52 -1.86
CA LEU A 3 1.89 -18.39 -0.56
C LEU A 3 3.22 -19.14 -0.65
N SER A 4 4.30 -18.43 -0.32
CA SER A 4 5.65 -18.98 -0.23
C SER A 4 6.09 -19.03 1.23
N SER A 5 6.95 -19.99 1.56
CA SER A 5 7.49 -20.13 2.93
C SER A 5 8.68 -19.20 3.18
N ALA A 6 9.34 -18.75 2.11
CA ALA A 6 10.48 -17.85 2.18
C ALA A 6 10.05 -16.37 2.21
N SER A 7 10.61 -15.60 3.15
CA SER A 7 10.45 -14.14 3.23
C SER A 7 11.32 -13.41 2.18
N LEU A 8 11.00 -13.61 0.90
CA LEU A 8 11.72 -13.07 -0.25
C LEU A 8 10.75 -12.40 -1.23
N ALA A 9 11.28 -11.66 -2.21
CA ALA A 9 10.48 -11.22 -3.35
C ALA A 9 9.80 -12.43 -4.03
N PRO A 10 8.54 -12.30 -4.50
CA PRO A 10 7.80 -13.44 -5.02
C PRO A 10 8.52 -14.19 -6.13
N SER A 11 9.17 -13.48 -7.07
CA SER A 11 9.92 -14.11 -8.16
C SER A 11 11.07 -14.98 -7.65
N VAL A 12 11.78 -14.53 -6.62
CA VAL A 12 12.90 -15.26 -6.01
C VAL A 12 12.39 -16.47 -5.23
N ALA A 13 11.33 -16.30 -4.45
CA ALA A 13 10.72 -17.38 -3.68
C ALA A 13 10.20 -18.49 -4.61
N ALA A 14 9.48 -18.13 -5.67
CA ALA A 14 8.97 -19.05 -6.68
C ALA A 14 10.11 -19.85 -7.35
N ARG A 15 11.21 -19.18 -7.72
CA ARG A 15 12.38 -19.83 -8.31
C ARG A 15 13.02 -20.86 -7.39
N ILE A 16 13.20 -20.53 -6.11
CA ILE A 16 13.78 -21.45 -5.11
C ILE A 16 12.86 -22.65 -4.88
N GLU A 17 11.55 -22.41 -4.87
CA GLU A 17 10.53 -23.46 -4.68
C GLU A 17 10.28 -24.30 -5.95
N GLY A 18 10.89 -23.95 -7.09
CA GLY A 18 10.65 -24.61 -8.38
C GLY A 18 9.20 -24.44 -8.86
N ARG A 19 8.56 -23.31 -8.51
CA ARG A 19 7.17 -22.99 -8.84
C ARG A 19 7.10 -21.85 -9.83
N GLU A 20 6.05 -21.86 -10.65
CA GLU A 20 5.69 -20.76 -11.52
C GLU A 20 4.46 -20.02 -10.95
N ILE A 21 4.48 -18.69 -11.04
CA ILE A 21 3.33 -17.86 -10.67
C ILE A 21 2.50 -17.60 -11.92
N GLU A 22 1.30 -18.17 -11.97
CA GLU A 22 0.33 -17.97 -13.03
C GLU A 22 -0.54 -16.74 -12.70
N LEU A 23 -0.42 -15.69 -13.51
CA LEU A 23 -1.17 -14.46 -13.30
C LEU A 23 -2.69 -14.67 -13.42
N SER A 24 -3.13 -15.55 -14.34
CA SER A 24 -4.54 -15.92 -14.54
C SER A 24 -5.21 -16.46 -13.27
N ARG A 25 -4.45 -17.17 -12.43
CA ARG A 25 -4.94 -17.66 -11.14
C ARG A 25 -5.19 -16.52 -10.15
N ILE A 26 -4.39 -15.46 -10.21
CA ILE A 26 -4.59 -14.27 -9.37
C ILE A 26 -5.83 -13.52 -9.86
N GLU A 27 -5.97 -13.32 -11.17
CA GLU A 27 -7.12 -12.65 -11.78
C GLU A 27 -8.43 -13.38 -11.48
N THR A 28 -8.45 -14.71 -11.64
CA THR A 28 -9.64 -15.52 -11.35
C THR A 28 -10.07 -15.38 -9.90
N ALA A 29 -9.11 -15.50 -8.96
CA ALA A 29 -9.40 -15.33 -7.54
C ALA A 29 -9.89 -13.92 -7.20
N PHE A 30 -9.33 -12.88 -7.85
CA PHE A 30 -9.80 -11.51 -7.67
C PHE A 30 -11.23 -11.32 -8.20
N ALA A 31 -11.53 -11.82 -9.40
CA ALA A 31 -12.86 -11.74 -10.00
C ALA A 31 -13.92 -12.47 -9.15
N GLU A 32 -13.59 -13.65 -8.60
CA GLU A 32 -14.46 -14.37 -7.67
C GLU A 32 -14.76 -13.56 -6.40
N LEU A 33 -13.76 -12.87 -5.84
CA LEU A 33 -13.95 -12.00 -4.68
C LEU A 33 -14.82 -10.78 -5.02
N GLN A 34 -14.60 -10.16 -6.18
CA GLN A 34 -15.42 -9.02 -6.62
C GLN A 34 -16.89 -9.38 -6.81
N GLN A 35 -17.20 -10.62 -7.22
CA GLN A 35 -18.59 -11.08 -7.35
C GLN A 35 -19.25 -11.35 -6.00
N LYS A 36 -18.44 -11.62 -4.96
CA LYS A 36 -18.93 -12.06 -3.65
C LYS A 36 -19.05 -10.94 -2.63
N TYR A 37 -18.24 -9.90 -2.75
CA TYR A 37 -18.14 -8.82 -1.78
C TYR A 37 -18.33 -7.46 -2.45
N ASP A 38 -19.01 -6.56 -1.75
CA ASP A 38 -19.22 -5.17 -2.22
C ASP A 38 -17.90 -4.39 -2.33
N PHE A 39 -16.90 -4.79 -1.54
CA PHE A 39 -15.60 -4.15 -1.47
C PHE A 39 -14.48 -5.17 -1.27
N VAL A 40 -13.39 -5.03 -2.05
CA VAL A 40 -12.22 -5.91 -2.00
C VAL A 40 -10.97 -5.05 -1.80
N ILE A 41 -10.22 -5.32 -0.73
CA ILE A 41 -8.90 -4.74 -0.50
C ILE A 41 -7.85 -5.72 -1.01
N VAL A 42 -6.97 -5.25 -1.90
CA VAL A 42 -5.83 -6.02 -2.38
C VAL A 42 -4.57 -5.43 -1.77
N GLU A 43 -3.93 -6.19 -0.88
CA GLU A 43 -2.62 -5.84 -0.35
C GLU A 43 -1.54 -6.25 -1.36
N GLY A 44 -0.63 -5.32 -1.68
CA GLY A 44 0.54 -5.61 -2.51
C GLY A 44 1.59 -6.43 -1.75
N VAL A 45 2.73 -6.69 -2.41
CA VAL A 45 3.84 -7.43 -1.79
C VAL A 45 5.16 -6.68 -2.00
N GLY A 46 5.78 -6.24 -0.90
CA GLY A 46 7.13 -5.65 -0.90
C GLY A 46 7.32 -4.31 -1.62
N GLY A 47 6.25 -3.70 -2.15
CA GLY A 47 6.28 -2.42 -2.88
C GLY A 47 5.99 -2.58 -4.38
N ILE A 48 5.60 -1.48 -5.03
CA ILE A 48 5.06 -1.52 -6.40
C ILE A 48 6.08 -1.92 -7.49
N ALA A 49 7.37 -1.77 -7.21
CA ALA A 49 8.46 -2.16 -8.10
C ALA A 49 8.95 -3.60 -7.88
N VAL A 50 8.34 -4.35 -6.95
CA VAL A 50 8.75 -5.72 -6.66
C VAL A 50 8.37 -6.66 -7.81
N PRO A 51 9.26 -7.56 -8.23
CA PRO A 51 8.95 -8.57 -9.23
C PRO A 51 8.06 -9.68 -8.64
N ILE A 52 6.90 -9.87 -9.26
CA ILE A 52 6.07 -11.06 -9.08
C ILE A 52 6.68 -12.22 -9.88
N ARG A 53 7.11 -11.93 -11.11
CA ARG A 53 7.93 -12.80 -11.96
C ARG A 53 9.14 -12.01 -12.45
N ASP A 54 10.09 -12.69 -13.09
CA ASP A 54 11.30 -12.06 -13.61
C ASP A 54 11.02 -10.95 -14.64
N ASP A 55 9.87 -11.01 -15.33
CA ASP A 55 9.43 -10.09 -16.36
C ASP A 55 8.21 -9.24 -15.96
N PHE A 56 7.74 -9.35 -14.71
CA PHE A 56 6.44 -8.83 -14.31
C PHE A 56 6.44 -8.30 -12.88
N LEU A 57 6.19 -7.00 -12.73
CA LEU A 57 6.21 -6.26 -11.47
C LEU A 57 4.80 -6.12 -10.86
N VAL A 58 4.75 -5.83 -9.55
CA VAL A 58 3.49 -5.52 -8.84
C VAL A 58 2.70 -4.40 -9.50
N VAL A 59 3.36 -3.33 -9.99
CA VAL A 59 2.68 -2.23 -10.70
C VAL A 59 1.94 -2.70 -11.96
N GLN A 60 2.47 -3.70 -12.65
CA GLN A 60 1.82 -4.28 -13.83
C GLN A 60 0.61 -5.13 -13.44
N LEU A 61 0.65 -5.83 -12.29
CA LEU A 61 -0.53 -6.50 -11.75
C LEU A 61 -1.63 -5.49 -11.41
N ILE A 62 -1.28 -4.39 -10.73
CA ILE A 62 -2.22 -3.31 -10.39
C ILE A 62 -2.86 -2.76 -11.67
N GLN A 63 -2.06 -2.53 -12.71
CA GLN A 63 -2.54 -2.07 -14.02
C GLN A 63 -3.51 -3.08 -14.66
N GLN A 64 -3.16 -4.36 -14.65
CA GLN A 64 -3.95 -5.45 -15.24
C GLN A 64 -5.29 -5.64 -14.53
N LEU A 65 -5.32 -5.47 -13.20
CA LEU A 65 -6.54 -5.50 -12.39
C LEU A 65 -7.31 -4.17 -12.41
N GLN A 66 -6.78 -3.14 -13.06
CA GLN A 66 -7.37 -1.80 -13.16
C GLN A 66 -7.70 -1.18 -11.78
N LEU A 67 -6.82 -1.41 -10.80
CA LEU A 67 -7.05 -0.97 -9.43
C LEU A 67 -6.48 0.43 -9.18
N PRO A 68 -7.23 1.33 -8.51
CA PRO A 68 -6.62 2.48 -7.87
C PRO A 68 -5.77 2.02 -6.68
N ILE A 69 -4.78 2.81 -6.30
CA ILE A 69 -3.91 2.50 -5.15
C ILE A 69 -4.02 3.53 -4.03
N LEU A 70 -3.90 3.06 -2.80
CA LEU A 70 -3.60 3.85 -1.61
C LEU A 70 -2.15 3.60 -1.22
N ILE A 71 -1.33 4.64 -1.23
CA ILE A 71 0.09 4.52 -0.85
C ILE A 71 0.22 4.67 0.67
N VAL A 72 0.84 3.69 1.32
CA VAL A 72 1.22 3.77 2.73
C VAL A 72 2.70 4.09 2.83
N ALA A 73 3.03 5.23 3.40
CA ALA A 73 4.39 5.72 3.60
C ALA A 73 4.70 5.89 5.09
N THR A 74 5.99 5.94 5.44
CA THR A 74 6.40 6.25 6.82
C THR A 74 6.24 7.75 7.09
N ALA A 75 6.09 8.16 8.35
CA ALA A 75 5.94 9.59 8.67
C ALA A 75 7.28 10.36 8.78
N GLY A 76 8.40 9.67 9.00
CA GLY A 76 9.68 10.28 9.39
C GLY A 76 10.65 10.60 8.26
N LEU A 77 11.91 10.91 8.62
CA LEU A 77 12.96 11.28 7.67
C LEU A 77 13.18 10.22 6.58
N GLY A 78 13.38 10.67 5.34
CA GLY A 78 13.50 9.82 4.14
C GLY A 78 12.18 9.52 3.44
N THR A 79 11.03 9.77 4.09
CA THR A 79 9.72 9.50 3.49
C THR A 79 9.45 10.32 2.23
N LEU A 80 9.94 11.56 2.15
CA LEU A 80 9.80 12.38 0.95
C LEU A 80 10.37 11.66 -0.27
N ASN A 81 11.62 11.19 -0.20
CA ASN A 81 12.25 10.47 -1.30
C ASN A 81 11.46 9.21 -1.69
N HIS A 82 11.15 8.34 -0.73
CA HIS A 82 10.45 7.09 -1.01
C HIS A 82 9.05 7.32 -1.59
N THR A 83 8.31 8.27 -1.03
CA THR A 83 6.94 8.59 -1.47
C THR A 83 6.95 9.19 -2.87
N LEU A 84 7.82 10.17 -3.14
CA LEU A 84 7.93 10.79 -4.46
C LEU A 84 8.34 9.78 -5.53
N LEU A 85 9.31 8.90 -5.25
CA LEU A 85 9.73 7.85 -6.17
C LEU A 85 8.61 6.84 -6.43
N THR A 86 7.84 6.47 -5.38
CA THR A 86 6.69 5.57 -5.51
C THR A 86 5.59 6.20 -6.36
N VAL A 87 5.27 7.47 -6.12
CA VAL A 87 4.27 8.21 -6.91
C VAL A 87 4.71 8.32 -8.37
N ALA A 88 5.95 8.75 -8.62
CA ALA A 88 6.46 8.91 -9.98
C ALA A 88 6.44 7.58 -10.75
N PHE A 89 6.83 6.47 -10.10
CA PHE A 89 6.80 5.15 -10.72
C PHE A 89 5.36 4.70 -11.00
N ALA A 90 4.42 4.87 -10.07
CA ALA A 90 3.02 4.55 -10.30
C ALA A 90 2.41 5.38 -11.47
N GLN A 91 2.71 6.67 -11.54
CA GLN A 91 2.27 7.56 -12.62
C GLN A 91 2.84 7.16 -13.97
N GLN A 92 4.08 6.66 -14.02
CA GLN A 92 4.70 6.18 -15.25
C GLN A 92 3.95 4.99 -15.87
N PHE A 93 3.23 4.22 -15.05
CA PHE A 93 2.35 3.13 -15.47
C PHE A 93 0.87 3.54 -15.57
N ASN A 94 0.56 4.84 -15.49
CA ASN A 94 -0.79 5.40 -15.50
C ASN A 94 -1.70 4.82 -14.40
N ILE A 95 -1.13 4.49 -13.23
CA ILE A 95 -1.92 4.02 -12.09
C ILE A 95 -2.63 5.19 -11.42
N GLN A 96 -3.94 5.06 -11.18
CA GLN A 96 -4.69 6.01 -10.39
C GLN A 96 -4.27 5.91 -8.91
N ILE A 97 -3.77 7.01 -8.34
CA ILE A 97 -3.41 7.08 -6.92
C ILE A 97 -4.55 7.79 -6.19
N ALA A 98 -5.29 7.05 -5.36
CA ALA A 98 -6.43 7.56 -4.61
C ALA A 98 -6.01 8.47 -3.43
N GLY A 99 -4.81 8.25 -2.89
CA GLY A 99 -4.26 9.07 -1.83
C GLY A 99 -3.01 8.46 -1.20
N ILE A 100 -2.48 9.17 -0.21
CA ILE A 100 -1.32 8.77 0.58
C ILE A 100 -1.72 8.78 2.06
N VAL A 101 -1.30 7.76 2.80
CA VAL A 101 -1.38 7.70 4.27
C VAL A 101 0.03 7.61 4.83
N LEU A 102 0.36 8.53 5.74
CA LEU A 102 1.60 8.45 6.52
C LEU A 102 1.32 7.66 7.79
N ASN A 103 2.00 6.53 7.97
CA ASN A 103 1.79 5.64 9.11
C ASN A 103 2.98 5.64 10.08
N GLY A 104 2.68 5.37 11.34
CA GLY A 104 3.68 5.17 12.39
C GLY A 104 4.29 6.45 12.95
N LEU A 105 3.56 7.57 12.94
CA LEU A 105 4.02 8.79 13.57
C LEU A 105 4.19 8.57 15.08
N ARG A 106 5.42 8.62 15.57
CA ARG A 106 5.72 8.52 17.01
C ARG A 106 5.82 9.93 17.59
N SER A 107 4.80 10.34 18.33
CA SER A 107 4.72 11.70 18.90
C SER A 107 5.93 12.08 19.77
N GLU A 108 6.53 11.10 20.45
CA GLU A 108 7.71 11.30 21.30
C GLU A 108 8.98 11.64 20.51
N SER A 109 9.05 11.25 19.23
CA SER A 109 10.18 11.49 18.34
C SER A 109 9.81 12.35 17.14
N ALA A 110 8.61 12.96 17.14
CA ALA A 110 8.13 13.78 16.04
C ALA A 110 8.92 15.10 16.02
N GLY A 111 9.76 15.26 15.01
CA GLY A 111 10.50 16.48 14.74
C GLY A 111 9.81 17.35 13.70
N LEU A 112 10.56 18.34 13.21
CA LEU A 112 10.08 19.22 12.13
C LEU A 112 9.80 18.46 10.83
N ALA A 113 10.52 17.36 10.56
CA ALA A 113 10.32 16.56 9.36
C ALA A 113 8.90 15.96 9.35
N GLU A 114 8.52 15.25 10.41
CA GLU A 114 7.21 14.64 10.56
C GLU A 114 6.06 15.66 10.46
N ALA A 115 6.26 16.87 10.98
CA ALA A 115 5.27 17.95 10.93
C ALA A 115 5.10 18.55 9.51
N THR A 116 6.17 18.58 8.71
CA THR A 116 6.20 19.24 7.39
C THR A 116 5.97 18.27 6.23
N ASN A 117 6.34 17.00 6.39
CA ASN A 117 6.25 15.96 5.37
C ASN A 117 4.87 15.86 4.69
N PRO A 118 3.72 15.86 5.41
CA PRO A 118 2.41 15.75 4.75
C PRO A 118 2.20 16.84 3.68
N VAL A 119 2.47 18.10 4.05
CA VAL A 119 2.25 19.26 3.17
C VAL A 119 3.23 19.26 2.00
N GLU A 120 4.50 18.95 2.24
CA GLU A 120 5.50 18.89 1.17
C GLU A 120 5.22 17.73 0.21
N ILE A 121 4.76 16.57 0.69
CA ILE A 121 4.34 15.45 -0.17
C ILE A 121 3.19 15.88 -1.07
N GLU A 122 2.12 16.47 -0.53
CA GLU A 122 0.97 16.93 -1.34
C GLU A 122 1.42 17.94 -2.40
N LYS A 123 2.23 18.92 -2.01
CA LYS A 123 2.74 19.96 -2.91
C LYS A 123 3.61 19.41 -4.04
N LEU A 124 4.48 18.45 -3.75
CA LEU A 124 5.44 17.91 -4.72
C LEU A 124 4.83 16.84 -5.63
N THR A 125 3.83 16.10 -5.14
CA THR A 125 3.23 14.98 -5.87
C THR A 125 1.90 15.33 -6.54
N GLY A 126 1.20 16.35 -6.04
CA GLY A 126 -0.18 16.66 -6.41
C GLY A 126 -1.20 15.64 -5.89
N ILE A 127 -0.78 14.67 -5.08
CA ILE A 127 -1.64 13.62 -4.52
C ILE A 127 -1.99 13.96 -3.08
N PRO A 128 -3.27 13.85 -2.65
CA PRO A 128 -3.67 14.17 -1.29
C PRO A 128 -3.09 13.18 -0.27
N VAL A 129 -2.56 13.72 0.82
CA VAL A 129 -2.27 12.99 2.05
C VAL A 129 -3.56 12.95 2.85
N ILE A 130 -4.23 11.81 2.82
CA ILE A 130 -5.58 11.65 3.40
C ILE A 130 -5.54 11.27 4.87
N GLY A 131 -4.37 10.93 5.42
CA GLY A 131 -4.24 10.61 6.83
C GLY A 131 -2.80 10.57 7.33
N VAL A 132 -2.64 10.89 8.60
CA VAL A 132 -1.40 10.70 9.36
C VAL A 132 -1.76 9.88 10.58
N VAL A 133 -1.40 8.60 10.55
CA VAL A 133 -1.75 7.61 11.57
C VAL A 133 -0.61 7.54 12.59
N PRO A 134 -0.87 7.87 13.86
CA PRO A 134 0.12 7.74 14.91
C PRO A 134 0.44 6.27 15.21
N TYR A 135 1.66 6.01 15.65
CA TYR A 135 2.00 4.70 16.20
C TYR A 135 1.16 4.43 17.44
N GLN A 136 0.47 3.30 17.46
CA GLN A 136 -0.34 2.89 18.59
C GLN A 136 0.06 1.49 19.05
N LYS A 137 0.56 1.40 20.28
CA LYS A 137 1.09 0.16 20.85
C LYS A 137 0.05 -0.97 20.94
N GLN A 138 -1.22 -0.62 21.14
CA GLN A 138 -2.32 -1.59 21.18
C GLN A 138 -2.56 -2.29 19.82
N LEU A 139 -2.11 -1.69 18.72
CA LEU A 139 -2.20 -2.27 17.39
C LEU A 139 -0.95 -3.09 17.01
N ASP A 140 0.10 -3.05 17.84
CA ASP A 140 1.35 -3.80 17.64
C ASP A 140 1.19 -5.26 18.12
N THR A 141 0.26 -5.97 17.47
CA THR A 141 -0.11 -7.34 17.77
C THR A 141 -0.60 -8.03 16.50
N PRO A 142 -0.41 -9.35 16.35
CA PRO A 142 -0.98 -10.09 15.22
C PRO A 142 -2.52 -10.10 15.19
N TYR A 143 -3.17 -9.82 16.33
CA TYR A 143 -4.62 -9.86 16.49
C TYR A 143 -5.12 -8.57 17.16
N PRO A 144 -5.14 -7.44 16.43
CA PRO A 144 -5.66 -6.19 16.97
C PRO A 144 -7.17 -6.28 17.18
N ASP A 145 -7.68 -5.56 18.18
CA ASP A 145 -9.13 -5.36 18.30
C ASP A 145 -9.63 -4.59 17.08
N VAL A 146 -10.50 -5.22 16.30
CA VAL A 146 -10.99 -4.68 15.03
C VAL A 146 -11.84 -3.43 15.23
N THR A 147 -12.58 -3.35 16.34
CA THR A 147 -13.41 -2.18 16.66
C THR A 147 -12.50 -0.99 16.95
N PHE A 148 -11.49 -1.21 17.80
CA PHE A 148 -10.50 -0.19 18.10
C PHE A 148 -9.71 0.24 16.86
N LEU A 149 -9.28 -0.71 16.01
CA LEU A 149 -8.58 -0.39 14.75
C LEU A 149 -9.46 0.47 13.84
N ALA A 150 -10.74 0.12 13.68
CA ALA A 150 -11.67 0.88 12.86
C ALA A 150 -11.89 2.29 13.41
N GLU A 151 -12.15 2.43 14.71
CA GLU A 151 -12.32 3.74 15.36
C GLU A 151 -11.05 4.59 15.24
N PHE A 152 -9.89 4.01 15.53
CA PHE A 152 -8.60 4.68 15.47
C PHE A 152 -8.28 5.16 14.06
N THR A 153 -8.43 4.30 13.05
CA THR A 153 -8.18 4.71 11.67
C THR A 153 -9.19 5.74 11.17
N ASN A 154 -10.47 5.65 11.57
CA ASN A 154 -11.48 6.66 11.25
C ASN A 154 -11.20 8.05 11.86
N GLN A 155 -10.47 8.11 12.97
CA GLN A 155 -10.04 9.38 13.58
C GLN A 155 -8.86 10.02 12.84
N HIS A 156 -8.02 9.21 12.17
CA HIS A 156 -6.75 9.65 11.60
C HIS A 156 -6.70 9.65 10.08
N VAL A 157 -7.66 9.01 9.40
CA VAL A 157 -7.74 8.91 7.95
C VAL A 157 -9.07 9.45 7.46
N ALA A 158 -9.01 10.43 6.57
CA ALA A 158 -10.17 11.02 5.91
C ALA A 158 -10.63 10.13 4.75
N TRP A 159 -11.20 8.96 5.05
CA TRP A 159 -11.63 7.95 4.07
C TRP A 159 -12.53 8.50 2.95
N ARG A 160 -13.36 9.50 3.27
CA ARG A 160 -14.23 10.19 2.29
C ARG A 160 -13.46 10.85 1.14
N LYS A 161 -12.16 11.11 1.29
CA LYS A 161 -11.31 11.68 0.25
C LYS A 161 -10.83 10.65 -0.78
N LEU A 162 -10.99 9.35 -0.54
CA LEU A 162 -10.53 8.31 -1.48
C LEU A 162 -11.24 8.34 -2.83
N GLY A 163 -12.43 8.96 -2.92
CA GLY A 163 -13.19 9.04 -4.17
C GLY A 163 -13.60 7.67 -4.72
N ILE A 164 -13.55 6.63 -3.87
CA ILE A 164 -14.06 5.30 -4.17
C ILE A 164 -15.55 5.30 -3.76
N PRO A 165 -16.46 4.88 -4.65
CA PRO A 165 -17.91 4.89 -4.40
C PRO A 165 -18.33 4.07 -3.18
#